data_AF-A0A7Z9LRU4-F1
#
_entry.id   AF-A0A7Z9LRU4-F1
#
_cell.length_a   1.000
_cell.length_b   1.000
_cell.length_c   1.000
_cell.angle_alpha   90.00
_cell.angle_beta   90.00
_cell.angle_gamma   90.00
#
_symmetry.space_group_name_H-M   'P 1'
#
loop_
_entity.id
_entity.type
_entity.pdbx_description
1 polymer ?
#
loop_
_entity_poly.entity_id
_entity_poly.type
_entity_poly.pdbx_seq_one_letter_code
_entity_poly.pdbx_strand_id
1 'polypeptide(L)'
;MHRLIVNAGLAVAMAVTANSTAEESIRFDIDVWPILVSRCLECHGEQKQEGELRLDSPSHIRADGQFGDIVSPGSPFDSAIFELISLPSD
;
A
#
# COMPACT_ATOMS: atom_id res chain seq x y z
N MET A 1 11.79 9.55 70.59
CA MET A 1 10.65 8.61 70.43
C MET A 1 9.64 9.38 69.59
N HIS A 2 9.62 9.26 68.26
CA HIS A 2 8.84 8.27 67.52
C HIS A 2 9.43 8.15 66.10
N ARG A 3 9.68 6.91 65.65
CA ARG A 3 10.27 6.59 64.34
C ARG A 3 9.14 6.61 63.30
N LEU A 4 9.22 7.48 62.31
CA LEU A 4 8.37 7.42 61.12
C LEU A 4 8.94 6.36 60.17
N ILE A 5 8.16 5.31 59.94
CA ILE A 5 8.49 4.20 59.05
C ILE A 5 8.06 4.62 57.63
N VAL A 6 9.03 4.81 56.74
CA VAL A 6 8.80 5.03 55.31
C VAL A 6 8.59 3.67 54.66
N ASN A 7 7.37 3.40 54.20
CA ASN A 7 7.02 2.14 53.54
C ASN A 7 7.39 2.25 52.05
N ALA A 8 8.54 1.67 51.68
CA ALA A 8 8.99 1.60 50.30
C ALA A 8 8.19 0.52 49.54
N GLY A 9 7.11 0.93 48.88
CA GLY A 9 6.34 0.07 47.99
C GLY A 9 7.15 -0.27 46.73
N LEU A 10 7.47 -1.56 46.55
CA LEU A 10 8.10 -2.09 45.36
C LEU A 10 7.10 -2.07 44.18
N ALA A 11 7.28 -1.16 43.24
CA ALA A 11 6.53 -1.14 42.00
C ALA A 11 7.08 -2.20 41.04
N VAL A 12 6.28 -3.22 40.72
CA VAL A 12 6.58 -4.20 39.67
C VAL A 12 6.18 -3.60 38.33
N ALA A 13 7.16 -3.18 37.53
CA ALA A 13 6.94 -2.75 36.16
C ALA A 13 6.68 -3.99 35.28
N MET A 14 5.44 -4.16 34.80
CA MET A 14 5.13 -5.12 33.75
C MET A 14 5.72 -4.59 32.44
N ALA A 15 6.76 -5.24 31.94
CA ALA A 15 7.27 -4.97 30.60
C ALA A 15 6.23 -5.45 29.57
N VAL A 16 5.50 -4.51 28.99
CA VAL A 16 4.70 -4.77 27.79
C VAL A 16 5.68 -5.07 26.66
N THR A 17 5.83 -6.33 26.30
CA THR A 17 6.54 -6.71 25.08
C THR A 17 5.67 -6.31 23.90
N ALA A 18 5.96 -5.14 23.33
CA ALA A 18 5.38 -4.72 22.06
C ALA A 18 5.85 -5.70 20.99
N ASN A 19 4.96 -6.60 20.58
CA ASN A 19 5.19 -7.52 19.48
C ASN A 19 5.06 -6.70 18.18
N SER A 20 6.16 -6.10 17.74
CA SER A 20 6.21 -5.43 16.44
C SER A 20 6.08 -6.50 15.36
N THR A 21 4.88 -6.63 14.80
CA THR A 21 4.71 -7.33 13.52
C THR A 21 5.49 -6.50 12.50
N ALA A 22 6.62 -7.02 12.04
CA ALA A 22 7.29 -6.45 10.89
C ALA A 22 6.27 -6.42 9.74
N GLU A 23 5.90 -5.23 9.31
CA GLU A 23 5.06 -5.07 8.13
C GLU A 23 5.86 -5.63 6.95
N GLU A 24 5.37 -6.70 6.34
CA GLU A 24 6.07 -7.32 5.22
C GLU A 24 6.12 -6.33 4.06
N SER A 25 7.33 -5.93 3.67
CA SER A 25 7.53 -4.93 2.64
C SER A 25 7.09 -5.49 1.28
N ILE A 26 6.11 -4.84 0.64
CA ILE A 26 5.67 -5.19 -0.71
C ILE A 26 6.79 -4.90 -1.72
N ARG A 27 7.12 -5.88 -2.55
CA ARG A 27 8.09 -5.76 -3.65
C ARG A 27 7.36 -5.76 -4.99
N PHE A 28 7.55 -4.71 -5.78
CA PHE A 28 6.85 -4.55 -7.06
C PHE A 28 7.06 -5.74 -8.02
N ASP A 29 8.28 -6.27 -8.12
CA ASP A 29 8.64 -7.34 -9.05
C ASP A 29 7.97 -8.69 -8.72
N ILE A 30 7.62 -8.91 -7.46
CA ILE A 30 7.02 -10.18 -6.99
C ILE A 30 5.53 -10.05 -6.75
N ASP A 31 5.11 -8.97 -6.12
CA ASP A 31 3.75 -8.84 -5.60
C ASP A 31 2.82 -8.12 -6.58
N VAL A 32 3.34 -7.18 -7.37
CA VAL A 32 2.52 -6.30 -8.21
C VAL A 32 2.64 -6.66 -9.70
N TRP A 33 3.85 -6.79 -10.20
CA TRP A 33 4.10 -6.99 -11.64
C TRP A 33 3.43 -8.26 -12.19
N PRO A 34 3.45 -9.43 -11.52
CA PRO A 34 2.76 -10.61 -12.01
C PRO A 34 1.24 -10.43 -12.15
N ILE A 35 0.64 -9.59 -11.30
CA ILE A 35 -0.79 -9.25 -11.38
C ILE A 35 -1.05 -8.43 -12.65
N LEU A 36 -0.26 -7.38 -12.90
CA LEU A 36 -0.40 -6.54 -14.09
C LEU A 36 -0.25 -7.38 -15.37
N VAL A 37 0.78 -8.24 -15.44
CA VAL A 37 1.02 -9.12 -16.59
C VAL A 37 -0.17 -10.04 -16.85
N SER A 38 -0.73 -10.65 -15.81
CA SER A 38 -1.80 -11.65 -15.95
C SER A 38 -3.19 -11.07 -16.14
N ARG A 39 -3.44 -9.82 -15.72
CA ARG A 39 -4.80 -9.24 -15.69
C ARG A 39 -4.98 -7.99 -16.53
N CYS A 40 -3.91 -7.26 -16.83
CA CYS A 40 -4.02 -5.91 -17.39
C CYS A 40 -3.33 -5.77 -18.75
N LEU A 41 -2.14 -6.36 -18.93
CA LEU A 41 -1.29 -6.07 -20.09
C LEU A 41 -1.78 -6.66 -21.42
N GLU A 42 -2.74 -7.59 -21.41
CA GLU A 42 -3.39 -8.07 -22.64
C GLU A 42 -4.09 -6.92 -23.39
N CYS A 43 -4.73 -5.99 -22.65
CA CYS A 43 -5.44 -4.84 -23.20
C CYS A 43 -4.76 -3.49 -22.97
N HIS A 44 -3.88 -3.37 -21.98
CA HIS A 44 -3.21 -2.12 -21.58
C HIS A 44 -1.67 -2.26 -21.58
N GLY A 45 -1.13 -2.99 -22.55
CA GLY A 45 0.30 -3.23 -22.74
C GLY A 45 0.85 -2.55 -24.00
N GLU A 46 2.01 -3.00 -24.46
CA GLU A 46 2.61 -2.45 -25.68
C GLU A 46 1.74 -2.66 -26.92
N GLN A 47 1.19 -3.87 -27.05
CA GLN A 47 0.48 -4.32 -28.25
C GLN A 47 -0.92 -3.69 -28.36
N LYS A 48 -1.54 -3.33 -27.23
CA LYS A 48 -2.91 -2.83 -27.15
C LYS A 48 -3.04 -1.87 -25.98
N GLN A 49 -3.69 -0.73 -26.21
CA GLN A 49 -3.83 0.37 -25.26
C GLN A 49 -5.30 0.82 -25.24
N GLU A 50 -6.19 -0.06 -24.77
CA GLU A 50 -7.61 0.29 -24.64
C GLU A 50 -7.79 1.48 -23.70
N GLY A 51 -8.71 2.39 -24.06
CA GLY A 51 -8.92 3.62 -23.27
C GLY A 51 -7.69 4.52 -23.16
N GLU A 52 -6.74 4.41 -24.11
CA GLU A 52 -5.47 5.14 -24.11
C GLU A 52 -4.62 4.90 -22.84
N LEU A 53 -4.84 3.77 -22.16
CA LEU A 53 -4.12 3.38 -20.96
C LEU A 53 -3.03 2.35 -21.26
N ARG A 54 -1.82 2.61 -20.76
CA ARG A 54 -0.65 1.72 -20.89
C ARG A 54 0.05 1.52 -19.54
N LEU A 55 0.18 0.27 -19.11
CA LEU A 55 0.62 -0.13 -17.75
C LEU A 55 1.92 -0.95 -17.73
N ASP A 56 2.60 -1.14 -18.87
CA ASP A 56 3.83 -1.93 -18.98
C ASP A 56 5.12 -1.11 -18.74
N SER A 57 5.00 0.21 -18.61
CA SER A 57 6.14 1.12 -18.52
C SER A 57 5.94 2.17 -17.42
N PRO A 58 6.96 2.41 -16.56
CA PRO A 58 6.86 3.42 -15.52
C PRO A 58 6.60 4.83 -16.04
N SER A 59 7.06 5.17 -17.26
CA SER A 59 6.80 6.48 -17.85
C SER A 59 5.34 6.66 -18.24
N HIS A 60 4.68 5.59 -18.71
CA HIS A 60 3.27 5.62 -19.09
C HIS A 60 2.36 5.56 -17.85
N ILE A 61 2.74 4.77 -16.83
CA ILE A 61 2.00 4.73 -15.56
C ILE A 61 2.03 6.08 -14.83
N ARG A 62 3.15 6.82 -14.92
CA ARG A 62 3.28 8.15 -14.30
C ARG A 62 2.78 9.29 -15.17
N ALA A 63 2.32 9.00 -16.38
CA ALA A 63 1.74 10.02 -17.24
C ALA A 63 0.26 10.22 -16.85
N ASP A 64 -0.20 11.46 -16.96
CA ASP A 64 -1.62 11.78 -16.85
C ASP A 64 -2.37 11.02 -17.96
N GLY A 65 -3.37 10.23 -17.57
CA GLY A 65 -4.25 9.51 -18.49
C GLY A 65 -5.55 10.27 -18.74
N GLN A 66 -6.43 9.68 -19.55
CA GLN A 66 -7.81 10.18 -19.74
C GLN A 66 -8.58 10.33 -18.41
N PHE A 67 -8.19 9.58 -17.38
CA PHE A 67 -8.82 9.54 -16.06
C PHE A 67 -8.03 10.32 -14.99
N GLY A 68 -7.05 11.14 -15.38
CA GLY A 68 -6.12 11.80 -14.45
C GLY A 68 -4.93 10.91 -14.09
N ASP A 69 -4.41 11.06 -12.87
CA ASP A 69 -3.26 10.30 -12.38
C ASP A 69 -3.60 8.81 -12.28
N ILE A 70 -2.96 7.98 -13.12
CA ILE A 70 -3.19 6.52 -13.10
C ILE A 70 -2.78 5.95 -11.74
N VAL A 71 -1.62 6.38 -11.23
CA VAL A 71 -1.09 6.04 -9.90
C VAL A 71 -0.59 7.30 -9.20
N SER A 72 -1.18 7.60 -8.04
CA SER A 72 -0.84 8.70 -7.15
C SER A 72 0.02 8.20 -5.98
N PRO A 73 1.34 8.45 -5.96
CA PRO A 73 2.23 7.90 -4.94
C PRO A 73 1.84 8.32 -3.53
N GLY A 74 1.68 7.34 -2.64
CA GLY A 74 1.28 7.59 -1.24
C GLY A 74 -0.20 7.88 -1.02
N SER A 75 -1.00 8.02 -2.09
CA SER A 75 -2.45 8.22 -2.01
C SER A 75 -3.19 7.26 -2.96
N PRO A 76 -3.37 5.98 -2.57
CA PRO A 76 -3.97 4.99 -3.46
C PRO A 76 -5.41 5.33 -3.85
N PHE A 77 -6.17 5.96 -2.95
CA PHE A 77 -7.56 6.36 -3.22
C PHE A 77 -7.68 7.52 -4.22
N ASP A 78 -6.60 8.26 -4.46
CA ASP A 78 -6.52 9.31 -5.48
C ASP A 78 -5.95 8.78 -6.80
N SER A 79 -5.78 7.46 -6.94
CA SER A 79 -5.29 6.83 -8.17
C SER A 79 -6.45 6.35 -9.03
N ALA A 80 -6.50 6.73 -10.31
CA ALA A 80 -7.56 6.30 -11.22
C ALA A 80 -7.63 4.77 -11.33
N ILE A 81 -6.49 4.07 -11.28
CA ILE A 81 -6.48 2.60 -11.33
C ILE A 81 -7.22 1.97 -10.13
N PHE A 82 -7.16 2.59 -8.95
CA PHE A 82 -7.84 2.09 -7.75
C PHE A 82 -9.35 2.24 -7.88
N GLU A 83 -9.82 3.38 -8.39
CA GLU A 83 -11.24 3.60 -8.66
C GLU A 83 -11.78 2.57 -9.65
N LEU A 84 -11.12 2.39 -10.80
CA LEU A 84 -11.57 1.51 -11.88
C LEU A 84 -11.70 0.03 -11.46
N ILE A 85 -10.81 -0.46 -10.60
CA ILE A 85 -10.86 -1.85 -10.11
C ILE A 85 -11.84 -2.04 -8.93
N SER A 86 -12.34 -0.94 -8.36
CA SER A 86 -13.23 -0.96 -7.19
C SER A 86 -14.69 -0.71 -7.54
N LEU A 87 -15.00 -0.50 -8.83
CA LEU A 87 -16.36 -0.32 -9.31
C LEU A 87 -17.21 -1.58 -9.02
N PRO A 88 -18.50 -1.43 -8.68
CA PRO A 88 -19.39 -2.57 -8.53
C PRO A 88 -19.51 -3.32 -9.86
N SER A 89 -19.70 -4.64 -9.78
CA SER A 89 -20.08 -5.42 -10.95
C SER A 89 -21.45 -4.95 -11.47
N ASP A 90 -21.54 -4.82 -12.79
CA ASP A 90 -22.81 -4.57 -13.49
C ASP A 90 -23.82 -5.72 -13.32
#